data_AF-A0A3M1PFI9-F1
#
_entry.id   AF-A0A3M1PFI9-F1
#
_cell.length_a   1.000
_cell.length_b   1.000
_cell.length_c   1.000
_cell.angle_alpha   90.00
_cell.angle_beta   90.00
_cell.angle_gamma   90.00
#
_symmetry.space_group_name_H-M   'P 1'
#
loop_
_entity.id
_entity.type
_entity.pdbx_description
1 polymer ?
#
loop_
_entity_poly.entity_id
_entity_poly.type
_entity_poly.pdbx_seq_one_letter_code
_entity_poly.pdbx_strand_id
1 'polypeptide(L)'
;ALMVAARRVAGPRLSAIGLSLLGAAGHGFGQLLIAWLLLVRHQAIWTLLAPMLLLALATGTINGLVADTVLRHLRGHRAFEAAD
;
A
#
# COMPACT_ATOMS: atom_id res chain seq x y z
N ALA A 1 2.60 -6.02 -8.01
CA ALA A 1 3.64 -7.00 -7.60
C ALA A 1 3.86 -7.01 -6.09
N LEU A 2 4.24 -5.88 -5.46
CA LEU A 2 4.59 -5.83 -4.03
C LEU A 2 3.47 -6.31 -3.09
N MET A 3 2.25 -5.77 -3.23
CA MET A 3 1.12 -6.19 -2.39
C MET A 3 0.77 -7.68 -2.57
N VAL A 4 0.84 -8.19 -3.80
CA VAL A 4 0.58 -9.61 -4.08
C VAL A 4 1.64 -10.50 -3.42
N ALA A 5 2.92 -10.14 -3.54
CA ALA A 5 4.01 -10.83 -2.87
C ALA A 5 3.87 -10.78 -1.34
N ALA A 6 3.57 -9.60 -0.78
CA ALA A 6 3.35 -9.43 0.65
C ALA A 6 2.21 -10.32 1.17
N ARG A 7 1.08 -10.38 0.46
CA ARG A 7 -0.05 -11.25 0.81
C ARG A 7 0.31 -12.74 0.69
N ARG A 8 1.14 -13.11 -0.28
CA ARG A 8 1.60 -14.51 -0.46
C ARG A 8 2.57 -14.95 0.62
N VAL A 9 3.43 -14.06 1.12
CA VAL A 9 4.44 -14.38 2.13
C VAL A 9 3.86 -14.33 3.55
N ALA A 10 3.07 -13.30 3.87
CA ALA A 10 2.50 -13.13 5.21
C ALA A 10 1.16 -13.85 5.41
N GLY A 11 0.52 -14.30 4.32
CA GLY A 11 -0.75 -15.00 4.36
C GLY A 11 -1.88 -14.14 4.97
N PRO A 12 -2.91 -14.78 5.58
CA PRO A 12 -4.07 -14.08 6.15
C PRO A 12 -3.75 -13.23 7.41
N ARG A 13 -2.51 -13.27 7.92
CA ARG A 13 -2.10 -12.48 9.09
C ARG A 13 -1.95 -10.99 8.76
N LEU A 14 -1.86 -10.63 7.48
CA LEU A 14 -1.77 -9.24 7.05
C LEU A 14 -3.16 -8.65 6.81
N SER A 15 -3.57 -7.71 7.65
CA SER A 15 -4.82 -6.94 7.48
C SER A 15 -4.80 -6.10 6.19
N ALA A 16 -5.97 -5.73 5.68
CA ALA A 16 -6.15 -4.77 4.59
C ALA A 16 -5.37 -3.46 4.84
N ILE A 17 -5.28 -3.04 6.11
CA ILE A 17 -4.51 -1.86 6.52
C ILE A 17 -3.01 -2.07 6.30
N GLY A 18 -2.46 -3.18 6.78
CA GLY A 18 -1.04 -3.50 6.62
C GLY A 18 -0.65 -3.66 5.14
N LEU A 19 -1.54 -4.25 4.34
CA LEU A 19 -1.31 -4.42 2.90
C LEU A 19 -1.30 -3.07 2.18
N SER A 20 -2.21 -2.18 2.55
CA SER A 20 -2.29 -0.82 2.03
C SER A 20 -1.05 0.01 2.42
N LEU A 21 -0.60 -0.07 3.67
CA LEU A 21 0.62 0.59 4.14
C LEU A 21 1.87 0.15 3.36
N LEU A 22 2.07 -1.16 3.19
CA LEU A 22 3.19 -1.69 2.41
C LEU A 22 3.14 -1.24 0.96
N GLY A 23 1.95 -1.24 0.36
CA GLY A 23 1.79 -0.79 -1.01
C GLY A 23 2.02 0.72 -1.18
N ALA A 24 1.54 1.54 -0.25
CA ALA A 24 1.78 2.99 -0.26
C ALA A 24 3.27 3.31 -0.11
N ALA A 25 3.96 2.67 0.84
CA ALA A 25 5.39 2.84 1.04
C ALA A 25 6.20 2.39 -0.19
N GLY A 26 5.85 1.23 -0.76
CA GLY A 26 6.47 0.73 -1.99
C GLY A 26 6.21 1.61 -3.20
N HIS A 27 5.02 2.18 -3.32
CA HIS A 27 4.68 3.13 -4.38
C HIS A 27 5.50 4.41 -4.26
N GLY A 28 5.54 5.03 -3.07
CA GLY A 28 6.35 6.24 -2.82
C GLY A 28 7.85 5.99 -3.04
N PHE A 29 8.37 4.85 -2.60
CA PHE A 29 9.75 4.45 -2.88
C PHE A 29 10.00 4.27 -4.38
N GLY A 30 9.11 3.58 -5.08
CA GLY A 30 9.21 3.39 -6.54
C GLY A 30 9.15 4.72 -7.30
N GLN A 31 8.26 5.64 -6.90
CA GLN A 31 8.19 6.99 -7.46
C GLN A 31 9.53 7.72 -7.30
N LEU A 32 10.12 7.69 -6.10
CA LEU A 32 11.39 8.35 -5.83
C LEU A 32 12.56 7.71 -6.60
N LEU A 33 12.59 6.38 -6.68
CA LEU A 33 13.59 5.63 -7.44
C LEU A 33 13.53 5.98 -8.93
N ILE A 34 12.33 6.00 -9.52
CA ILE A 34 12.15 6.37 -10.93
C ILE A 34 12.50 7.85 -11.16
N ALA A 35 12.11 8.74 -10.25
CA ALA A 35 12.48 10.15 -10.31
C ALA A 35 14.00 10.35 -10.26
N TRP A 36 14.70 9.58 -9.43
CA TRP A 36 16.15 9.59 -9.38
C TRP A 36 16.78 9.05 -10.67
N LEU A 37 16.32 7.89 -11.18
CA LEU A 37 16.92 7.25 -12.34
C LEU A 37 16.70 8.03 -13.65
N LEU A 38 15.50 8.59 -13.85
CA LEU A 38 15.08 9.10 -15.16
C LEU A 38 14.99 10.62 -15.25
N LEU A 39 14.74 11.33 -14.15
CA LEU A 39 14.46 12.78 -14.18
C LEU A 39 15.56 13.62 -13.54
N VAL A 40 15.76 13.46 -12.23
CA VAL A 40 16.61 14.37 -11.44
C VAL A 40 18.07 13.92 -11.45
N ARG A 41 18.34 12.60 -11.37
CA ARG A 41 19.69 12.00 -11.36
C ARG A 41 20.65 12.61 -10.33
N HIS A 42 20.11 13.16 -9.25
CA HIS A 42 20.88 13.81 -8.18
C HIS A 42 20.56 13.19 -6.82
N GLN A 43 21.60 12.97 -6.00
CA GLN A 43 21.48 12.29 -4.70
C GLN A 43 20.59 13.03 -3.70
N ALA A 44 20.49 14.35 -3.82
CA ALA A 44 19.64 15.17 -2.94
C ALA A 44 18.16 14.75 -2.96
N ILE A 45 17.67 14.08 -4.01
CA ILE A 45 16.28 13.64 -4.07
C ILE A 45 15.93 12.64 -2.95
N TRP A 46 16.91 11.87 -2.45
CA TRP A 46 16.72 10.90 -1.36
C TRP A 46 16.38 11.56 -0.02
N THR A 47 16.64 12.86 0.14
CA THR A 47 16.17 13.63 1.31
C THR A 47 14.64 13.67 1.41
N LEU A 48 13.94 13.48 0.29
CA LEU A 48 12.48 13.40 0.25
C LEU A 48 11.92 12.05 0.71
N LEU A 49 12.77 11.03 0.93
CA LEU A 49 12.30 9.69 1.29
C LEU A 49 11.55 9.70 2.62
N ALA A 50 12.09 10.33 3.66
CA ALA A 50 11.44 10.41 4.97
C ALA A 50 10.07 11.12 4.91
N PRO A 51 9.94 12.34 4.33
CA PRO A 51 8.62 12.98 4.22
C PRO A 51 7.67 12.21 3.30
N MET A 52 8.14 11.57 2.22
CA MET A 52 7.30 10.70 1.39
C MET A 52 6.80 9.47 2.16
N LEU A 53 7.63 8.85 3.00
CA LEU A 53 7.23 7.72 3.83
C LEU A 53 6.18 8.14 4.86
N LEU A 54 6.33 9.31 5.50
CA LEU A 54 5.29 9.85 6.39
C LEU A 54 3.95 10.04 5.66
N LEU A 55 3.98 10.60 4.45
CA LEU A 55 2.78 10.73 3.62
C LEU A 55 2.22 9.37 3.19
N ALA A 56 3.08 8.40 2.88
CA ALA A 56 2.69 7.04 2.54
C ALA A 56 2.03 6.32 3.73
N LEU A 57 2.49 6.55 4.96
CA LEU A 57 1.85 6.02 6.16
C LEU A 57 0.46 6.63 6.35
N ALA A 58 0.31 7.94 6.20
CA ALA A 58 -0.98 8.61 6.33
C ALA A 58 -1.99 8.11 5.28
N THR A 59 -1.61 8.18 4.00
CA THR A 59 -2.45 7.75 2.87
C THR A 59 -2.73 6.24 2.90
N GLY A 60 -1.70 5.43 3.20
CA GLY A 60 -1.83 3.98 3.31
C GLY A 60 -2.76 3.56 4.44
N THR A 61 -2.74 4.25 5.58
CA THR A 61 -3.66 4.01 6.71
C THR A 61 -5.10 4.35 6.31
N ILE A 62 -5.33 5.53 5.73
CA ILE A 62 -6.67 5.96 5.28
C ILE A 62 -7.25 4.96 4.28
N ASN A 63 -6.48 4.63 3.23
CA ASN A 63 -6.89 3.65 2.22
C ASN A 63 -7.14 2.27 2.83
N GLY A 64 -6.33 1.89 3.82
CA GLY A 64 -6.46 0.65 4.56
C GLY A 64 -7.77 0.56 5.35
N LEU A 65 -8.13 1.62 6.08
CA LEU A 65 -9.38 1.70 6.84
C LEU A 65 -10.60 1.67 5.92
N VAL A 66 -10.54 2.39 4.80
CA VAL A 66 -11.61 2.38 3.79
C VAL A 66 -11.76 0.97 3.21
N ALA A 67 -10.66 0.34 2.81
CA ALA A 67 -10.68 -1.03 2.28
C ALA A 67 -11.25 -2.03 3.29
N ASP A 68 -10.84 -1.95 4.56
CA ASP A 68 -11.37 -2.83 5.61
C ASP A 68 -12.88 -2.63 5.81
N THR A 69 -13.35 -1.39 5.80
CA THR A 69 -14.78 -1.07 5.91
C THR A 69 -15.58 -1.60 4.73
N VAL A 70 -15.09 -1.40 3.51
CA VAL A 70 -15.72 -1.92 2.29
C VAL A 70 -15.76 -3.45 2.31
N LEU A 71 -14.66 -4.10 2.67
CA LEU A 71 -14.60 -5.57 2.73
C LEU A 71 -15.59 -6.14 3.76
N ARG A 72 -15.71 -5.51 4.94
CA ARG A 72 -16.72 -5.91 5.94
C ARG A 72 -18.14 -5.75 5.41
N HIS A 73 -18.43 -4.66 4.71
CA HIS A 73 -19.75 -4.43 4.12
C HIS A 73 -20.08 -5.46 3.02
N LEU A 74 -19.12 -5.76 2.15
CA LEU A 74 -19.29 -6.71 1.05
C LEU A 74 -19.49 -8.15 1.52
N ARG A 75 -18.81 -8.57 2.60
CA ARG A 75 -18.98 -9.91 3.18
C ARG A 75 -20.41 -10.19 3.67
N GLY A 76 -21.17 -9.14 4.04
CA GLY A 76 -22.58 -9.28 4.44
C GLY A 76 -23.55 -9.29 3.27
N HIS A 77 -23.09 -9.18 2.02
CA HIS A 77 -23.94 -9.10 0.85
C HIS A 77 -24.05 -10.47 0.16
N ARG A 78 -25.27 -10.95 -0.09
CA ARG A 78 -25.60 -12.30 -0.65
C ARG A 78 -24.78 -12.70 -1.88
N ALA A 79 -24.38 -11.73 -2.72
CA ALA A 79 -23.54 -12.00 -3.89
C ALA A 79 -22.15 -12.56 -3.56
N PHE A 80 -21.65 -12.34 -2.34
CA PHE A 80 -20.34 -12.81 -1.88
C PHE A 80 -20.43 -13.96 -0.88
N GLU A 81 -21.63 -14.35 -0.43
CA GLU A 81 -21.85 -15.54 0.42
C GLU A 81 -21.66 -16.86 -0.37
N ALA A 82 -21.87 -16.86 -1.68
CA ALA A 82 -21.80 -18.06 -2.51
C ALA A 82 -20.36 -18.46 -2.93
N ALA A 83 -19.34 -17.76 -2.45
CA ALA A 83 -17.94 -17.88 -2.91
C ALA A 83 -16.97 -18.48 -1.87
N ASP A 84 -17.44 -18.79 -0.65
CA ASP A 84 -16.69 -19.50 0.40
C ASP A 84 -17.10 -20.98 0.45
#